data_AF-A0A813IAH7-F1
#
_entry.id   AF-A0A813IAH7-F1
#
_cell.length_a   1.000
_cell.length_b   1.000
_cell.length_c   1.000
_cell.angle_alpha   90.00
_cell.angle_beta   90.00
_cell.angle_gamma   90.00
#
_symmetry.space_group_name_H-M   'P 1'
#
loop_
_entity.id
_entity.type
_entity.pdbx_description
1 polymer ?
#
loop_
_entity_poly.entity_id
_entity_poly.type
_entity_poly.pdbx_seq_one_letter_code
_entity_poly.pdbx_strand_id
1 'polypeptide(L)'
;VGQREFAVASACGTDTCRLWSLFHVLAAEGLRRQEDLLADDATSSEGLAPPAHPRSMLAAIRGFVDEFFKCLYCRRHFLEQFDAGSYDLELANQDRRETVLYMWRIHSAVSVRIAAENGCDAADRRWPPSSLCPLCWDTSSTRDWQVLSETSKMEAGRMSRALQAKALPNEEEVMKFLMTAFLESPDANETDVPPAIGSGEEGEAGRESS
;
A
#
# COMPACT_ATOMS: atom_id res chain seq x y z
N VAL A 1 2.03 -16.77 29.81
CA VAL A 1 1.07 -16.22 28.83
C VAL A 1 1.88 -15.54 27.75
N GLY A 2 1.81 -16.01 26.51
CA GLY A 2 2.70 -15.58 25.44
C GLY A 2 2.96 -16.76 24.52
N GLN A 3 2.04 -17.03 23.61
CA GLN A 3 2.30 -17.94 22.51
C GLN A 3 3.39 -17.29 21.66
N ARG A 4 4.53 -17.98 21.53
CA ARG A 4 5.75 -17.44 20.92
C ARG A 4 5.78 -17.50 19.40
N GLU A 5 4.84 -18.20 18.77
CA GLU A 5 4.82 -18.36 17.31
C GLU A 5 3.39 -18.35 16.77
N PHE A 6 2.90 -17.16 16.43
CA PHE A 6 1.86 -17.00 15.41
C PHE A 6 2.56 -16.58 14.11
N ALA A 7 3.24 -17.51 13.46
CA ALA A 7 3.70 -17.30 12.09
C ALA A 7 2.61 -17.80 11.14
N VAL A 8 1.59 -16.96 10.91
CA VAL A 8 0.75 -17.15 9.72
C VAL A 8 1.62 -16.79 8.52
N ALA A 9 1.69 -17.66 7.51
CA ALA A 9 2.39 -17.38 6.27
C ALA A 9 1.90 -16.04 5.70
N SER A 10 2.81 -15.13 5.44
CA SER A 10 2.51 -13.79 4.93
C SER A 10 3.58 -13.42 3.91
N ALA A 11 3.16 -12.85 2.78
CA ALA A 11 4.07 -12.23 1.82
C ALA A 11 4.85 -11.05 2.43
N CYS A 12 4.44 -10.57 3.61
CA CYS A 12 5.11 -9.49 4.34
C CYS A 12 6.10 -10.02 5.38
N GLY A 13 7.37 -9.62 5.23
CA GLY A 13 8.44 -9.90 6.19
C GLY A 13 8.46 -8.98 7.43
N THR A 14 7.83 -7.80 7.38
CA THR A 14 7.89 -6.78 8.45
C THR A 14 6.51 -6.43 9.01
N ASP A 15 6.46 -5.97 10.26
CA ASP A 15 5.23 -5.42 10.88
C ASP A 15 4.64 -4.26 10.08
N THR A 16 5.50 -3.41 9.52
CA THR A 16 5.07 -2.27 8.69
C THR A 16 4.42 -2.72 7.38
N CYS A 17 4.95 -3.75 6.72
CA CYS A 17 4.34 -4.34 5.54
C CYS A 17 2.98 -4.92 5.88
N ARG A 18 2.88 -5.72 6.96
CA ARG A 18 1.62 -6.33 7.40
C ARG A 18 0.55 -5.28 7.70
N LEU A 19 0.93 -4.17 8.33
CA LEU A 19 0.00 -3.09 8.63
C LEU A 19 -0.50 -2.39 7.37
N TRP A 20 0.39 -2.07 6.43
CA TRP A 20 -0.02 -1.49 5.15
C TRP A 20 -0.94 -2.43 4.38
N SER A 21 -0.60 -3.72 4.30
CA SER A 21 -1.47 -4.73 3.68
C SER A 21 -2.85 -4.79 4.34
N LEU A 22 -2.92 -4.74 5.67
CA LEU A 22 -4.20 -4.69 6.39
C LEU A 22 -5.01 -3.46 6.00
N PHE A 23 -4.40 -2.27 5.91
CA PHE A 23 -5.13 -1.06 5.51
C PHE A 23 -5.65 -1.13 4.07
N HIS A 24 -4.88 -1.70 3.15
CA HIS A 24 -5.32 -1.95 1.78
C HIS A 24 -6.48 -2.94 1.72
N VAL A 25 -6.40 -4.05 2.46
CA VAL A 25 -7.49 -5.03 2.57
C VAL A 25 -8.75 -4.38 3.13
N LEU A 26 -8.66 -3.58 4.20
CA LEU A 26 -9.80 -2.88 4.78
C LEU A 26 -10.48 -1.93 3.79
N ALA A 27 -9.69 -1.17 3.02
CA ALA A 27 -10.22 -0.26 2.00
C ALA A 27 -10.90 -1.03 0.86
N ALA A 28 -10.26 -2.06 0.33
CA ALA A 28 -10.78 -2.88 -0.75
C ALA A 28 -12.06 -3.62 -0.34
N GLU A 29 -12.08 -4.21 0.86
CA GLU A 29 -13.26 -4.87 1.43
C GLU A 29 -14.42 -3.89 1.65
N GLY A 30 -14.10 -2.66 2.04
CA GLY A 30 -15.08 -1.58 2.12
C GLY A 30 -15.78 -1.35 0.78
N LEU A 31 -15.02 -1.26 -0.31
CA LEU A 31 -15.55 -1.07 -1.67
C LEU A 31 -16.34 -2.29 -2.15
N ARG A 32 -15.76 -3.50 -2.04
CA ARG A 32 -16.41 -4.76 -2.45
C ARG A 32 -17.79 -4.92 -1.82
N ARG A 33 -17.90 -4.69 -0.50
CA ARG A 33 -19.19 -4.77 0.21
C ARG A 33 -20.20 -3.70 -0.24
N GLN A 34 -19.75 -2.54 -0.69
CA GLN A 34 -20.66 -1.55 -1.29
C GLN A 34 -21.16 -2.04 -2.64
N GLU A 35 -20.28 -2.57 -3.49
CA GLU A 35 -20.63 -3.10 -4.80
C GLU A 35 -21.60 -4.28 -4.69
N ASP A 36 -21.35 -5.22 -3.77
CA ASP A 36 -22.25 -6.35 -3.48
C ASP A 36 -23.65 -5.87 -3.08
N LEU A 37 -23.75 -4.85 -2.22
CA LEU A 37 -25.03 -4.27 -1.80
C LEU A 37 -25.77 -3.53 -2.92
N LEU A 38 -25.05 -3.04 -3.93
CA LEU A 38 -25.65 -2.38 -5.10
C LEU A 38 -26.03 -3.40 -6.19
N ALA A 39 -25.36 -4.55 -6.23
CA ALA A 39 -25.61 -5.63 -7.17
C ALA A 39 -26.74 -6.56 -6.72
N ASP A 40 -26.83 -6.86 -5.42
CA ASP A 40 -27.95 -7.59 -4.84
C ASP A 40 -29.16 -6.65 -4.70
N ASP A 41 -30.26 -6.95 -5.41
CA ASP A 41 -31.56 -6.28 -5.25
C ASP A 41 -32.15 -6.59 -3.86
N ALA A 42 -31.60 -5.96 -2.82
CA ALA A 42 -32.09 -5.72 -1.46
C ALA A 42 -32.87 -6.85 -0.74
N THR A 43 -32.73 -8.12 -1.12
CA THR A 43 -33.62 -9.20 -0.62
C THR A 43 -32.90 -10.41 -0.02
N SER A 44 -31.56 -10.43 0.02
CA SER A 44 -30.78 -11.56 0.56
C SER A 44 -29.72 -11.20 1.62
N SER A 45 -29.44 -9.92 1.93
CA SER A 45 -28.45 -9.57 2.97
C SER A 45 -29.03 -9.65 4.40
N GLU A 46 -29.66 -10.77 4.75
CA GLU A 46 -30.04 -11.00 6.15
C GLU A 46 -28.78 -11.26 6.99
N GLY A 47 -28.32 -10.22 7.71
CA GLY A 47 -27.42 -10.37 8.86
C GLY A 47 -26.09 -9.63 8.79
N LEU A 48 -25.71 -9.01 7.67
CA LEU A 48 -24.47 -8.22 7.60
C LEU A 48 -24.76 -6.72 7.71
N ALA A 49 -24.17 -6.06 8.70
CA ALA A 49 -24.25 -4.60 8.82
C ALA A 49 -23.77 -3.92 7.51
N PRO A 50 -24.29 -2.75 7.13
CA PRO A 50 -23.75 -2.01 6.00
C PRO A 50 -22.26 -1.67 6.23
N PRO A 51 -21.44 -1.57 5.16
CA PRO A 51 -20.03 -1.21 5.31
C PRO A 51 -19.90 0.18 5.95
N ALA A 52 -18.97 0.34 6.90
CA ALA A 52 -18.74 1.60 7.62
C ALA A 52 -18.45 2.75 6.64
N HIS A 53 -18.90 3.98 6.91
CA HIS A 53 -18.67 5.12 6.02
C HIS A 53 -17.16 5.33 5.73
N PRO A 54 -16.74 5.70 4.50
CA PRO A 54 -15.32 5.92 4.14
C PRO A 54 -14.53 6.75 5.17
N ARG A 55 -15.06 7.93 5.51
CA ARG A 55 -14.51 8.80 6.57
C ARG A 55 -14.28 8.09 7.92
N SER A 56 -15.20 7.23 8.35
CA SER A 56 -15.07 6.51 9.63
C SER A 56 -13.94 5.50 9.60
N MET A 57 -13.74 4.82 8.46
CA MET A 57 -12.62 3.90 8.26
C MET A 57 -11.28 4.65 8.28
N LEU A 58 -11.19 5.76 7.53
CA LEU A 58 -9.99 6.60 7.48
C LEU A 58 -9.66 7.18 8.86
N ALA A 59 -10.66 7.64 9.60
CA ALA A 59 -10.50 8.11 10.98
C ALA A 59 -10.01 7.00 11.92
N ALA A 60 -10.50 5.77 11.76
CA ALA A 60 -10.04 4.62 12.54
C ALA A 60 -8.58 4.27 12.22
N ILE A 61 -8.18 4.30 10.95
CA ILE A 61 -6.78 4.09 10.53
C ILE A 61 -5.88 5.18 11.12
N ARG A 62 -6.27 6.45 11.00
CA ARG A 62 -5.55 7.58 11.61
C ARG A 62 -5.37 7.38 13.12
N GLY A 63 -6.46 7.08 13.84
CA GLY A 63 -6.43 6.86 15.28
C GLY A 63 -5.57 5.66 15.68
N PHE A 64 -5.59 4.58 14.90
CA PHE A 64 -4.69 3.45 15.13
C PHE A 64 -3.22 3.84 14.98
N VAL A 65 -2.90 4.59 13.91
CA VAL A 65 -1.52 5.04 13.67
C VAL A 65 -1.03 5.96 14.79
N ASP A 66 -1.89 6.86 15.27
CA ASP A 66 -1.57 7.78 16.37
C ASP A 66 -1.24 7.02 17.67
N GLU A 67 -2.11 6.10 18.07
CA GLU A 67 -2.03 5.49 19.39
C GLU A 67 -1.13 4.25 19.45
N PHE A 68 -1.02 3.47 18.36
CA PHE A 68 -0.43 2.13 18.41
C PHE A 68 0.78 1.94 17.48
N PHE A 69 1.05 2.83 16.53
CA PHE A 69 2.15 2.64 15.60
C PHE A 69 3.51 2.97 16.23
N LYS A 70 4.40 1.95 16.27
CA LYS A 70 5.65 1.98 17.05
C LYS A 70 6.67 3.01 16.55
N CYS A 71 6.76 3.26 15.23
CA CYS A 71 7.75 4.17 14.67
C CYS A 71 7.32 5.63 14.86
N LEU A 72 7.90 6.34 15.83
CA LEU A 72 7.55 7.73 16.15
C LEU A 72 7.73 8.70 14.96
N TYR A 73 8.81 8.54 14.20
CA TYR A 73 9.09 9.35 13.01
C TYR A 73 8.04 9.12 11.92
N CYS A 74 7.80 7.85 11.60
CA CYS A 74 6.84 7.42 10.60
C CYS A 74 5.41 7.86 10.97
N ARG A 75 5.04 7.67 12.25
CA ARG A 75 3.76 8.11 12.81
C ARG A 75 3.56 9.60 12.62
N ARG A 76 4.52 10.42 13.06
CA ARG A 76 4.43 11.88 12.93
C ARG A 76 4.23 12.28 11.48
N HIS A 77 5.02 11.74 10.57
CA HIS A 77 4.90 12.08 9.15
C HIS A 77 3.54 11.68 8.56
N PHE A 78 3.04 10.48 8.88
CA PHE A 78 1.70 10.05 8.45
C PHE A 78 0.62 11.02 8.95
N LEU A 79 0.66 11.38 10.24
CA LEU A 79 -0.32 12.30 10.84
C LEU A 79 -0.23 13.70 10.22
N GLU A 80 0.97 14.22 9.97
CA GLU A 80 1.17 15.51 9.29
C GLU A 80 0.51 15.51 7.89
N GLN A 81 0.71 14.46 7.09
CA GLN A 81 0.10 14.37 5.75
C GLN A 81 -1.41 14.15 5.80
N PHE A 82 -1.88 13.29 6.72
CA PHE A 82 -3.29 13.03 6.89
C PHE A 82 -4.03 14.31 7.33
N ASP A 83 -3.51 15.01 8.34
CA ASP A 83 -4.14 16.21 8.90
C ASP A 83 -4.05 17.42 7.95
N ALA A 84 -3.05 17.44 7.07
CA ALA A 84 -2.96 18.42 5.98
C ALA A 84 -3.95 18.16 4.83
N GLY A 85 -4.65 17.03 4.83
CA GLY A 85 -5.55 16.65 3.73
C GLY A 85 -4.83 16.29 2.43
N SER A 86 -3.56 15.86 2.52
CA SER A 86 -2.74 15.47 1.37
C SER A 86 -3.34 14.31 0.57
N TYR A 87 -2.92 14.17 -0.68
CA TYR A 87 -3.21 13.01 -1.55
C TYR A 87 -4.71 12.75 -1.81
N ASP A 88 -5.50 13.82 -1.88
CA ASP A 88 -6.95 13.81 -2.15
C ASP A 88 -7.79 13.15 -1.05
N LEU A 89 -7.38 13.33 0.22
CA LEU A 89 -8.11 12.80 1.38
C LEU A 89 -9.60 13.20 1.41
N GLU A 90 -9.95 14.39 0.92
CA GLU A 90 -11.36 14.82 0.94
C GLU A 90 -12.23 13.98 -0.02
N LEU A 91 -11.70 13.58 -1.17
CA LEU A 91 -12.40 12.66 -2.07
C LEU A 91 -12.55 11.28 -1.41
N ALA A 92 -11.47 10.81 -0.78
CA ALA A 92 -11.44 9.54 -0.05
C ALA A 92 -12.44 9.52 1.13
N ASN A 93 -12.67 10.65 1.79
CA ASN A 93 -13.66 10.73 2.86
C ASN A 93 -15.10 10.54 2.38
N GLN A 94 -15.37 10.72 1.09
CA GLN A 94 -16.69 10.71 0.49
C GLN A 94 -16.96 9.44 -0.32
N ASP A 95 -15.93 8.86 -0.93
CA ASP A 95 -16.05 7.76 -1.88
C ASP A 95 -15.10 6.59 -1.55
N ARG A 96 -15.62 5.35 -1.61
CA ARG A 96 -14.85 4.14 -1.27
C ARG A 96 -13.79 3.80 -2.30
N ARG A 97 -14.07 4.04 -3.59
CA ARG A 97 -13.08 3.88 -4.65
C ARG A 97 -11.93 4.86 -4.43
N GLU A 98 -12.23 6.12 -4.11
CA GLU A 98 -11.21 7.09 -3.74
C GLU A 98 -10.50 6.75 -2.43
N THR A 99 -11.15 6.01 -1.52
CA THR A 99 -10.49 5.50 -0.31
C THR A 99 -9.40 4.48 -0.61
N VAL A 100 -9.68 3.54 -1.53
CA VAL A 100 -8.68 2.56 -2.01
C VAL A 100 -7.53 3.29 -2.70
N LEU A 101 -7.83 4.24 -3.58
CA LEU A 101 -6.80 5.04 -4.25
C LEU A 101 -6.00 5.88 -3.26
N TYR A 102 -6.63 6.52 -2.28
CA TYR A 102 -5.94 7.31 -1.25
C TYR A 102 -4.93 6.48 -0.49
N MET A 103 -5.29 5.28 -0.04
CA MET A 103 -4.35 4.36 0.63
C MET A 103 -3.15 4.05 -0.25
N TRP A 104 -3.37 3.88 -1.56
CA TRP A 104 -2.30 3.66 -2.51
C TRP A 104 -1.45 4.90 -2.78
N ARG A 105 -2.06 6.09 -2.93
CA ARG A 105 -1.37 7.38 -3.15
C ARG A 105 -0.45 7.69 -1.96
N ILE A 106 -0.96 7.67 -0.73
CA ILE A 106 -0.14 7.93 0.47
C ILE A 106 0.97 6.90 0.64
N HIS A 107 0.69 5.61 0.41
CA HIS A 107 1.72 4.56 0.52
C HIS A 107 2.80 4.72 -0.56
N SER A 108 2.43 5.16 -1.76
CA SER A 108 3.38 5.47 -2.83
C SER A 108 4.30 6.64 -2.47
N ALA A 109 3.74 7.74 -1.93
CA ALA A 109 4.51 8.88 -1.45
C ALA A 109 5.51 8.47 -0.35
N VAL A 110 5.04 7.72 0.64
CA VAL A 110 5.87 7.18 1.73
C VAL A 110 6.97 6.29 1.17
N SER A 111 6.65 5.38 0.26
CA SER A 111 7.61 4.42 -0.30
C SER A 111 8.74 5.11 -1.05
N VAL A 112 8.43 6.12 -1.87
CA VAL A 112 9.44 6.91 -2.59
C VAL A 112 10.27 7.76 -1.64
N ARG A 113 9.64 8.36 -0.63
CA ARG A 113 10.34 9.18 0.39
C ARG A 113 11.33 8.36 1.20
N ILE A 114 10.90 7.20 1.72
CA ILE A 114 11.77 6.29 2.47
C ILE A 114 12.90 5.79 1.58
N ALA A 115 12.64 5.50 0.31
CA ALA A 115 13.69 5.11 -0.63
C ALA A 115 14.76 6.21 -0.75
N ALA A 116 14.32 7.46 -0.87
CA ALA A 116 15.22 8.60 -1.00
C ALA A 116 16.01 8.90 0.29
N GLU A 117 15.39 8.77 1.46
CA GLU A 117 16.05 8.96 2.75
C GLU A 117 17.12 7.90 3.04
N ASN A 118 16.94 6.68 2.52
CA ASN A 118 17.83 5.55 2.79
C ASN A 118 18.76 5.19 1.62
N GLY A 119 18.82 6.01 0.56
CA GLY A 119 19.66 5.75 -0.61
C GLY A 119 19.32 4.42 -1.32
N CYS A 120 18.05 4.01 -1.29
CA CYS A 120 17.58 2.79 -1.93
C CYS A 120 17.40 2.99 -3.44
N ASP A 121 18.52 2.97 -4.18
CA ASP A 121 18.58 3.33 -5.60
C ASP A 121 18.24 2.21 -6.59
N ALA A 122 18.11 0.97 -6.11
CA ALA A 122 18.06 -0.21 -6.97
C ALA A 122 16.71 -0.43 -7.67
N ALA A 123 15.62 0.12 -7.15
CA ALA A 123 14.28 -0.12 -7.66
C ALA A 123 13.39 1.12 -7.58
N ASP A 124 12.45 1.23 -8.52
CA ASP A 124 11.29 2.09 -8.38
C ASP A 124 10.42 1.52 -7.24
N ARG A 125 10.13 2.34 -6.23
CA ARG A 125 9.34 1.93 -5.06
C ARG A 125 7.86 2.27 -5.19
N ARG A 126 7.43 2.80 -6.34
CA ARG A 126 6.01 2.91 -6.67
C ARG A 126 5.48 1.53 -7.05
N TRP A 127 4.34 1.19 -6.48
CA TRP A 127 3.71 -0.11 -6.65
C TRP A 127 2.34 0.08 -7.34
N PRO A 128 1.90 -0.83 -8.23
CA PRO A 128 2.63 -2.00 -8.70
C PRO A 128 3.80 -1.62 -9.63
N PRO A 129 4.88 -2.41 -9.68
CA PRO A 129 5.91 -2.20 -10.68
C PRO A 129 5.35 -2.42 -12.09
N SER A 130 5.90 -1.72 -13.10
CA SER A 130 5.44 -1.84 -14.48
C SER A 130 5.57 -3.25 -15.06
N SER A 131 6.43 -4.11 -14.49
CA SER A 131 6.52 -5.52 -14.84
C SER A 131 5.29 -6.35 -14.45
N LEU A 132 4.57 -5.94 -13.39
CA LEU A 132 3.34 -6.60 -12.93
C LEU A 132 2.08 -5.92 -13.49
N CYS A 133 2.11 -4.61 -13.69
CA CYS A 133 1.02 -3.89 -14.32
C CYS A 133 1.54 -2.84 -15.31
N PRO A 134 1.77 -3.21 -16.58
CA PRO A 134 2.21 -2.27 -17.61
C PRO A 134 1.19 -1.16 -17.87
N LEU A 135 -0.11 -1.48 -17.82
CA LEU A 135 -1.20 -0.54 -18.08
C LEU A 135 -1.43 0.48 -16.96
N CYS A 136 -0.88 0.22 -15.77
CA CYS A 136 -0.96 1.13 -14.63
C CYS A 136 -0.10 2.38 -14.81
N TRP A 137 0.79 2.43 -15.80
CA TRP A 137 1.77 3.52 -15.96
C TRP A 137 1.77 4.07 -17.39
N ASP A 138 1.45 5.35 -17.51
CA ASP A 138 1.63 6.12 -18.75
C ASP A 138 3.01 6.77 -18.77
N THR A 139 3.92 6.20 -19.55
CA THR A 139 5.28 6.72 -19.76
C THR A 139 5.35 7.83 -20.81
N SER A 140 4.25 8.14 -21.50
CA SER A 140 4.20 9.21 -22.51
C SER A 140 3.91 10.59 -21.91
N SER A 141 3.50 10.63 -20.64
CA SER A 141 3.16 11.87 -19.97
C SER A 141 4.37 12.76 -19.67
N THR A 142 4.14 14.08 -19.67
CA THR A 142 5.12 15.11 -19.31
C THR A 142 4.80 15.83 -18.01
N ARG A 143 3.70 15.46 -17.35
CA ARG A 143 3.24 16.05 -16.09
C ARG A 143 3.89 15.36 -14.90
N ASP A 144 4.08 16.11 -13.82
CA ASP A 144 4.55 15.56 -12.55
C ASP A 144 3.38 14.99 -11.74
N TRP A 145 3.60 13.81 -11.16
CA TRP A 145 2.64 13.22 -10.23
C TRP A 145 2.72 13.95 -8.89
N GLN A 146 1.68 14.73 -8.55
CA GLN A 146 1.66 15.61 -7.37
C GLN A 146 1.85 14.86 -6.05
N VAL A 147 1.48 13.57 -6.00
CA VAL A 147 1.73 12.68 -4.86
C VAL A 147 3.21 12.59 -4.49
N LEU A 148 4.11 12.75 -5.46
CA LEU A 148 5.56 12.69 -5.23
C LEU A 148 6.18 14.06 -4.92
N SER A 149 5.38 15.13 -4.81
CA SER A 149 5.88 16.51 -4.72
C SER A 149 6.82 16.75 -3.53
N GLU A 150 6.64 16.06 -2.41
CA GLU A 150 7.55 16.15 -1.26
C GLU A 150 8.93 15.57 -1.57
N THR A 151 8.96 14.44 -2.29
CA THR A 151 10.21 13.78 -2.67
C THR A 151 10.94 14.56 -3.77
N SER A 152 10.21 15.18 -4.69
CA SER A 152 10.79 16.07 -5.72
C SER A 152 11.46 17.32 -5.14
N LYS A 153 11.11 17.73 -3.91
CA LYS A 153 11.74 18.86 -3.20
C LYS A 153 13.01 18.46 -2.45
N MET A 154 13.32 17.16 -2.33
CA MET A 154 14.56 16.69 -1.73
C MET A 154 15.75 16.97 -2.66
N GLU A 155 16.94 17.20 -2.11
CA GLU A 155 18.15 17.53 -2.89
C GLU A 155 18.38 16.56 -4.06
N ALA A 156 18.71 17.13 -5.24
CA ALA A 156 19.08 16.38 -6.42
C ALA A 156 20.27 15.44 -6.07
N GLY A 157 20.02 14.13 -6.07
CA GLY A 157 20.98 13.10 -5.65
C GLY A 157 20.46 12.12 -4.59
N ARG A 158 19.35 12.45 -3.91
CA ARG A 158 18.68 11.50 -3.00
C ARG A 158 17.59 10.66 -3.68
N MET A 159 17.12 11.07 -4.85
CA MET A 159 16.10 10.31 -5.57
C MET A 159 16.71 9.07 -6.23
N SER A 160 16.02 7.92 -6.08
CA SER A 160 16.42 6.67 -6.71
C SER A 160 16.61 6.86 -8.22
N ARG A 161 17.75 6.41 -8.76
CA ARG A 161 18.01 6.42 -10.21
C ARG A 161 17.02 5.54 -10.98
N ALA A 162 16.45 4.53 -10.33
CA ALA A 162 15.45 3.65 -10.91
C ALA A 162 14.02 4.24 -10.90
N LEU A 163 13.78 5.34 -10.18
CA LEU A 163 12.47 5.98 -10.11
C LEU A 163 12.10 6.59 -11.47
N GLN A 164 11.05 6.08 -12.10
CA GLN A 164 10.54 6.65 -13.35
C GLN A 164 9.59 7.83 -13.05
N ALA A 165 10.10 8.91 -12.48
CA ALA A 165 9.29 10.02 -11.94
C ALA A 165 8.27 10.64 -12.92
N LYS A 166 8.50 10.50 -14.23
CA LYS A 166 7.61 10.99 -15.30
C LYS A 166 6.51 10.01 -15.72
N ALA A 167 6.61 8.74 -15.33
CA ALA A 167 5.55 7.78 -15.58
C ALA A 167 4.37 8.11 -14.66
N LEU A 168 3.28 8.61 -15.24
CA LEU A 168 2.07 8.92 -14.48
C LEU A 168 1.22 7.66 -14.29
N PRO A 169 0.54 7.53 -13.15
CA PRO A 169 -0.35 6.40 -12.96
C PRO A 169 -1.64 6.55 -13.78
N ASN A 170 -2.10 5.44 -14.36
CA ASN A 170 -3.48 5.27 -14.78
C ASN A 170 -4.27 4.71 -13.60
N GLU A 171 -4.95 5.57 -12.86
CA GLU A 171 -5.64 5.19 -11.61
C GLU A 171 -6.80 4.20 -11.83
N GLU A 172 -7.35 4.11 -13.03
CA GLU A 172 -8.36 3.10 -13.35
C GLU A 172 -7.75 1.69 -13.35
N GLU A 173 -6.60 1.53 -14.01
CA GLU A 173 -5.88 0.26 -14.09
C GLU A 173 -5.23 -0.09 -12.75
N VAL A 174 -4.71 0.90 -12.03
CA VAL A 174 -4.22 0.73 -10.65
C VAL A 174 -5.33 0.21 -9.74
N MET A 175 -6.55 0.75 -9.85
CA MET A 175 -7.67 0.28 -9.04
C MET A 175 -7.99 -1.19 -9.32
N LYS A 176 -8.07 -1.59 -10.59
CA LYS A 176 -8.30 -3.00 -10.96
C LYS A 176 -7.24 -3.90 -10.32
N PHE A 177 -5.96 -3.49 -10.43
CA PHE A 177 -4.85 -4.22 -9.82
C PHE A 177 -4.97 -4.31 -8.29
N LEU A 178 -5.30 -3.22 -7.61
CA LEU A 178 -5.44 -3.17 -6.15
C LEU A 178 -6.55 -4.10 -5.65
N MET A 179 -7.70 -4.10 -6.33
CA MET A 179 -8.83 -4.94 -5.96
C MET A 179 -8.47 -6.42 -6.10
N THR A 180 -7.86 -6.83 -7.22
CA THR A 180 -7.36 -8.19 -7.39
C THR A 180 -6.31 -8.54 -6.33
N ALA A 181 -5.29 -7.70 -6.13
CA ALA A 181 -4.18 -8.00 -5.24
C ALA A 181 -4.55 -8.13 -3.75
N PHE A 182 -5.64 -7.49 -3.30
CA PHE A 182 -6.03 -7.45 -1.88
C PHE A 182 -7.34 -8.18 -1.57
N LEU A 183 -8.11 -8.62 -2.57
CA LEU A 183 -9.37 -9.34 -2.36
C LEU A 183 -9.38 -10.73 -2.97
N GLU A 184 -8.70 -10.94 -4.10
CA GLU A 184 -8.62 -12.25 -4.71
C GLU A 184 -7.54 -13.05 -3.98
N SER A 185 -7.94 -14.06 -3.21
CA SER A 185 -6.99 -15.09 -2.81
C SER A 185 -6.53 -15.80 -4.09
N PRO A 186 -5.23 -16.11 -4.25
CA PRO A 186 -4.86 -17.15 -5.20
C PRO A 186 -5.70 -18.38 -4.84
N ASP A 187 -6.32 -19.00 -5.84
CA ASP A 187 -7.15 -20.18 -5.65
C ASP A 187 -6.45 -21.13 -4.68
N ALA A 188 -7.18 -21.66 -3.70
CA ALA A 188 -6.66 -22.63 -2.72
C ALA A 188 -6.18 -23.95 -3.36
N ASN A 189 -6.10 -24.01 -4.68
CA ASN A 189 -5.63 -25.11 -5.50
C ASN A 189 -4.36 -24.80 -6.29
N GLU A 190 -3.80 -23.59 -6.19
CA GLU A 190 -2.54 -23.21 -6.85
C GLU A 190 -1.47 -22.96 -5.78
N THR A 191 -0.55 -23.90 -5.64
CA THR A 191 0.57 -23.87 -4.69
C THR A 191 1.64 -22.82 -5.01
N ASP A 192 1.38 -21.88 -5.93
CA ASP A 192 2.32 -20.83 -6.28
C ASP A 192 2.08 -19.58 -5.42
N VAL A 193 2.56 -19.65 -4.19
CA VAL A 193 2.96 -18.44 -3.46
C VAL A 193 4.15 -17.86 -4.23
N PRO A 194 4.04 -16.68 -4.87
CA PRO A 194 5.20 -16.06 -5.49
C PRO A 194 6.29 -15.86 -4.43
N PRO A 195 7.57 -16.11 -4.76
CA PRO A 195 8.63 -16.11 -3.76
C PRO A 195 8.65 -14.76 -3.04
N ALA A 196 8.58 -14.82 -1.71
CA ALA A 196 8.87 -13.69 -0.86
C ALA A 196 10.19 -13.07 -1.34
N ILE A 197 10.18 -11.77 -1.64
CA ILE A 197 11.37 -11.04 -2.05
C ILE A 197 12.41 -11.20 -0.93
N GLY A 198 13.39 -12.05 -1.18
CA GLY A 198 14.36 -12.51 -0.21
C GLY A 198 15.15 -11.36 0.39
N SER A 199 15.17 -11.32 1.71
CA SER A 199 16.32 -10.84 2.48
C SER A 199 17.56 -11.61 2.02
N GLY A 200 18.62 -10.90 1.65
CA GLY A 200 19.90 -11.51 1.30
C GLY A 200 20.39 -12.44 2.41
N GLU A 201 20.93 -13.59 2.00
CA GLU A 201 21.62 -14.52 2.88
C GLU A 201 22.83 -13.84 3.55
N GLU A 202 22.77 -13.69 4.87
CA GLU A 202 23.97 -13.64 5.70
C GLU A 202 24.43 -15.09 5.90
N GLY A 203 25.48 -15.49 5.19
CA GLY A 203 26.17 -16.76 5.39
C GLY A 203 27.15 -16.67 6.55
N GLU A 204 26.83 -17.36 7.65
CA GLU A 204 27.70 -17.56 8.81
C GLU A 204 28.69 -18.72 8.57
N ALA A 205 29.96 -18.47 8.91
CA ALA A 205 31.04 -19.37 9.31
C ALA A 205 31.19 -20.75 8.63
N GLY A 206 32.29 -20.90 7.87
CA GLY A 206 32.94 -22.17 7.56
C GLY A 206 34.37 -22.21 8.10
N ARG A 207 34.59 -23.03 9.13
CA ARG A 207 35.88 -23.42 9.69
C ARG A 207 36.38 -24.64 8.91
N GLU A 208 37.57 -24.60 8.30
CA GLU A 208 38.47 -25.76 8.17
C GLU A 208 39.85 -25.39 7.59
N SER A 209 40.81 -26.21 7.97
CA SER A 209 42.27 -26.12 7.90
C SER A 209 42.89 -26.36 6.51
N SER A 210 43.95 -25.61 6.17
CA SER A 210 45.34 -26.09 5.97
C SER A 210 46.28 -24.92 5.70
#